data_AF-A0A7Y3EFJ9-F1
#
_entry.id   AF-A0A7Y3EFJ9-F1
#
_cell.length_a   1.000
_cell.length_b   1.000
_cell.length_c   1.000
_cell.angle_alpha   90.00
_cell.angle_beta   90.00
_cell.angle_gamma   90.00
#
_symmetry.space_group_name_H-M   'P 1'
#
loop_
_entity.id
_entity.type
_entity.pdbx_description
1 polymer ?
#
loop_
_entity_poly.entity_id
_entity_poly.type
_entity_poly.pdbx_seq_one_letter_code
_entity_poly.pdbx_strand_id
1 'polypeptide(L)' 'VMDLLRELHADGATICMVTHDPRYADVADRAVHLFDGQVVSEDDVRRAHELGEAGFDVTAGD' A
#
# COMPACT_ATOMS: atom_id res chain seq x y z
N VAL A 1 -11.14 15.79 -5.00
CA VAL A 1 -10.25 14.98 -5.87
C VAL A 1 -10.66 13.53 -5.88
N MET A 2 -10.77 12.85 -4.73
CA MET A 2 -11.21 11.45 -4.67
C MET A 2 -12.58 11.21 -5.32
N ASP A 3 -13.50 12.18 -5.28
CA ASP A 3 -14.80 12.09 -5.98
C ASP A 3 -14.64 12.00 -7.50
N LEU A 4 -13.78 12.82 -8.09
CA LEU A 4 -13.49 12.79 -9.52
C LEU A 4 -12.86 11.45 -9.94
N LEU A 5 -11.94 10.92 -9.14
CA LEU A 5 -11.34 9.61 -9.42
C LEU A 5 -12.36 8.48 -9.35
N ARG A 6 -13.33 8.59 -8.44
CA ARG A 6 -14.45 7.64 -8.34
C ARG A 6 -15.38 7.72 -9.55
N GLU A 7 -15.73 8.92 -10.02
CA GLU A 7 -16.53 9.11 -11.23
C GLU A 7 -15.83 8.52 -12.46
N LEU A 8 -14.54 8.83 -12.66
CA LEU A 8 -13.76 8.27 -13.77
C LEU A 8 -13.67 6.74 -13.72
N HIS A 9 -13.52 6.16 -12.52
CA HIS A 9 -13.53 4.72 -12.37
C HIS A 9 -14.90 4.10 -12.68
N ALA A 10 -15.98 4.74 -12.23
CA ALA A 10 -17.35 4.33 -12.55
C ALA A 10 -17.64 4.40 -14.06
N ASP A 11 -17.02 5.34 -14.78
CA ASP A 11 -17.09 5.47 -16.24
C ASP A 11 -16.19 4.45 -16.98
N GLY A 12 -15.51 3.56 -16.25
CA GLY A 12 -14.76 2.42 -16.78
C GLY A 12 -13.25 2.61 -16.85
N ALA A 13 -12.70 3.73 -16.37
CA ALA A 13 -11.25 3.91 -16.31
C ALA A 13 -10.63 3.08 -15.18
N THR A 14 -9.51 2.40 -15.44
CA THR A 14 -8.71 1.80 -14.36
C THR A 14 -7.78 2.87 -13.77
N ILE A 15 -7.86 3.10 -12.46
CA ILE A 15 -7.06 4.10 -11.76
C ILE A 15 -5.98 3.40 -10.94
N CYS A 16 -4.72 3.80 -11.14
CA CYS A 16 -3.62 3.43 -10.25
C CYS A 16 -3.19 4.69 -9.47
N MET A 17 -3.25 4.61 -8.14
CA MET A 17 -2.88 5.69 -7.25
C MET A 17 -1.72 5.25 -6.36
N VAL A 18 -0.73 6.12 -6.19
CA VAL A 18 0.37 5.94 -5.25
C VAL A 18 0.22 6.97 -4.15
N THR A 19 0.20 6.52 -2.89
CA THR A 19 0.03 7.36 -1.71
C THR A 19 0.90 6.85 -0.58
N HIS A 20 1.41 7.76 0.25
CA HIS A 20 2.02 7.42 1.55
C HIS A 20 1.01 7.57 2.71
N ASP A 21 -0.18 8.11 2.45
CA ASP A 21 -1.26 8.24 3.43
C ASP A 21 -2.17 7.01 3.36
N PRO A 22 -2.23 6.17 4.42
CA PRO A 22 -3.01 4.93 4.43
C PRO A 22 -4.51 5.19 4.25
N ARG A 23 -5.01 6.36 4.67
CA ARG A 23 -6.43 6.71 4.54
C ARG A 23 -6.92 6.73 3.10
N TYR A 24 -6.03 7.01 2.15
CA TYR A 24 -6.38 6.96 0.72
C TYR A 24 -6.22 5.57 0.12
N ALA A 25 -5.31 4.75 0.66
CA ALA A 25 -5.19 3.34 0.26
C ALA A 25 -6.46 2.55 0.66
N ASP A 26 -7.03 2.85 1.83
CA ASP A 26 -8.26 2.23 2.34
C ASP A 26 -9.50 2.48 1.45
N VAL A 27 -9.45 3.51 0.61
CA VAL A 27 -10.55 3.85 -0.32
C VAL A 27 -10.44 3.07 -1.64
N ALA A 28 -9.30 2.47 -1.94
CA ALA A 28 -9.09 1.71 -3.16
C ALA A 28 -9.68 0.29 -3.06
N ASP A 29 -10.18 -0.25 -4.17
CA ASP A 29 -10.70 -1.64 -4.23
C ASP A 29 -9.61 -2.68 -3.94
N ARG A 30 -8.35 -2.33 -4.21
CA ARG A 30 -7.19 -3.15 -3.92
C ARG A 30 -6.00 -2.28 -3.53
N ALA A 31 -5.42 -2.57 -2.38
CA ALA A 31 -4.15 -2.02 -1.95
C ALA A 31 -3.00 -2.96 -2.33
N VAL A 32 -1.88 -2.40 -2.76
CA VAL A 32 -0.63 -3.12 -3.00
C VAL A 32 0.47 -2.37 -2.27
N HIS A 33 1.18 -3.06 -1.39
CA HIS A 33 2.29 -2.50 -0.66
C HIS A 33 3.60 -2.86 -1.37
N LEU A 34 4.44 -1.85 -1.60
CA LEU A 34 5.78 -2.05 -2.13
C LEU A 34 6.80 -1.75 -1.06
N PHE A 35 7.75 -2.66 -0.89
CA PHE A 35 8.93 -2.46 -0.06
C PHE A 35 10.16 -2.84 -0.88
N ASP A 36 11.11 -1.90 -0.99
CA ASP A 36 12.35 -2.06 -1.76
C ASP A 36 12.18 -2.65 -3.18
N GLY A 37 11.19 -2.14 -3.92
CA GLY A 37 10.90 -2.60 -5.29
C GLY A 37 10.16 -3.95 -5.38
N GLN A 38 9.87 -4.60 -4.26
CA GLN A 38 9.11 -5.85 -4.20
C GLN A 38 7.69 -5.62 -3.69
N VAL A 39 6.73 -6.37 -4.25
CA VAL A 39 5.36 -6.41 -3.73
C VAL A 39 5.33 -7.31 -2.51
N VAL A 40 4.92 -6.77 -1.38
CA VAL A 40 4.84 -7.48 -0.10
C VAL A 40 3.39 -7.67 0.32
N SER A 41 3.09 -8.74 1.05
CA SER A 41 1.74 -8.95 1.58
C SER A 41 1.47 -8.00 2.75
N GLU A 42 0.20 -7.75 3.04
CA GLU A 42 -0.19 -6.93 4.21
C GLU A 42 0.34 -7.53 5.53
N ASP A 43 0.39 -8.86 5.63
CA ASP A 43 0.95 -9.55 6.79
C ASP A 43 2.46 -9.33 6.90
N ASP A 44 3.17 -9.28 5.77
CA ASP A 44 4.62 -8.99 5.73
C ASP A 44 4.89 -7.54 6.13
N VAL A 45 4.07 -6.59 5.66
CA VAL A 45 4.18 -5.16 6.03
C VAL A 45 3.94 -4.96 7.52
N ARG A 46 2.87 -5.56 8.06
CA ARG A 46 2.54 -5.47 9.49
C ARG A 46 3.66 -6.07 10.34
N ARG A 47 4.16 -7.25 9.96
CA ARG A 47 5.28 -7.90 10.63
C ARG A 47 6.56 -7.06 10.55
N ALA A 48 6.88 -6.48 9.39
CA ALA A 48 8.05 -5.61 9.23
C ALA A 48 7.95 -4.35 10.09
N HIS A 49 6.76 -3.74 10.17
CA HIS A 49 6.51 -2.58 11.04
C HIS A 49 6.63 -2.94 12.52
N GLU A 50 6.04 -4.07 12.96
CA GLU A 50 6.15 -4.56 14.34
C GLU A 50 7.60 -4.89 14.74
N LEU A 51 8.36 -5.52 13.84
CA LEU A 51 9.76 -5.87 14.07
C LEU A 51 10.66 -4.63 14.12
N GLY A 52 10.42 -3.65 13.24
CA GLY A 52 11.13 -2.36 13.23
C GLY A 52 10.92 -1.58 14.53
N GLU A 53 9.67 -1.49 15.01
CA GLU A 53 9.34 -0.84 16.29
C GLU A 53 9.94 -1.60 17.49
N ALA A 54 10.08 -2.92 17.40
CA ALA A 54 10.73 -3.75 18.41
C ALA A 54 12.28 -3.70 18.33
N GLY A 55 12.85 -2.97 17.37
CA GLY A 55 14.30 -2.79 17.22
C GLY A 55 15.04 -3.98 16.60
N PHE A 56 14.32 -4.87 15.89
CA PHE A 56 14.94 -5.95 15.11
C PHE A 56 15.26 -5.46 13.70
N ASP A 57 16.48 -5.72 13.22
CA ASP A 57 16.88 -5.40 11.85
C ASP A 57 16.26 -6.41 10.88
N VAL A 58 15.34 -5.92 10.03
CA VAL A 58 14.56 -6.73 9.07
C VAL A 58 15.25 -6.80 7.70
N THR A 59 16.40 -6.15 7.50
CA THR A 59 17.09 -6.05 6.20
C THR A 59 18.00 -7.23 5.85
N ALA A 60 18.05 -8.28 6.67
CA ALA A 60 18.86 -9.46 6.43
C ALA A 60 18.03 -10.62 5.84
N GLY A 61 17.90 -10.66 4.52
CA GLY A 61 17.36 -11.83 3.81
C GLY A 61 17.26 -11.60 2.30
N ASP A 62 18.19 -12.24 1.56
CA ASP A 62 18.15 -12.41 0.10
C ASP A 62 16.89 -13.13 -0.39
#